data_AF-A0A016TH00-F1
#
_entry.id   AF-A0A016TH00-F1
#
_cell.length_a   1.000
_cell.length_b   1.000
_cell.length_c   1.000
_cell.angle_alpha   90.00
_cell.angle_beta   90.00
_cell.angle_gamma   90.00
#
_symmetry.space_group_name_H-M   'P 1'
#
loop_
_entity.id
_entity.type
_entity.pdbx_description
1 polymer ?
#
loop_
_entity_poly.entity_id
_entity_poly.type
_entity_poly.pdbx_seq_one_letter_code
_entity_poly.pdbx_strand_id
1 'polypeptide(L)'
;MWAFGRTQCAGYRLRSVVDDVLFLVRKCVRRATSSGSVDCVCAALNNGVALLETTFYQHLFGAVQTGYPSTTFAAEALQTAQNAYNVIQHGKASEAGPDLQRETFLTAANNAKGTADLLLDLRKGLEQEWSKTQRSEIEAGKLDNAVSQLSDVSRKMHHLASLAMESLCKTVFRPKLKTSCDAYADIAHTLTDSQLAEFEAVDPFIEQFNANLDKQIASFESVLHKENFQTLLLTVCSEVERQMERVIMKCSFNRLGGLQLDREFRQLSAYLSGIAGWTARERCARLAQIVALLNVENVEEAVELREATRTSSIARILSASDAIKVLQLRVDLPAALVQKLELFFLTSSSSGANSAIRRMISRISALNSNYLASPVLIKLCLGWDCVIRDGAGRLSDTLSSSLLTSSPISTVASSGYVSRSGCNNKPKWLT
;
A
#
# COMPACT_ATOMS: atom_id res chain seq x y z
N MET A 1 -29.45 -2.89 35.29
CA MET A 1 -29.67 -1.56 34.69
C MET A 1 -28.50 -1.30 33.76
N TRP A 2 -28.64 -1.53 32.44
CA TRP A 2 -27.54 -1.28 31.50
C TRP A 2 -27.49 0.21 31.22
N ALA A 3 -26.70 0.93 32.01
CA ALA A 3 -26.35 2.30 31.67
C ALA A 3 -25.46 2.25 30.42
N PHE A 4 -26.03 2.68 29.28
CA PHE A 4 -25.26 3.54 28.41
C PHE A 4 -25.00 4.81 29.22
N GLY A 5 -23.97 4.76 30.07
CA GLY A 5 -23.38 5.98 30.59
C GLY A 5 -22.97 6.79 29.38
N ARG A 6 -23.20 8.12 29.41
CA ARG A 6 -22.63 9.01 28.40
C ARG A 6 -21.14 8.74 28.34
N THR A 7 -20.69 8.04 27.32
CA THR A 7 -19.28 7.79 27.05
C THR A 7 -18.69 9.09 26.54
N GLN A 8 -18.49 9.99 27.50
CA GLN A 8 -17.60 11.13 27.38
C GLN A 8 -16.17 10.58 27.40
N CYS A 9 -15.86 9.78 26.37
CA CYS A 9 -14.53 9.33 26.05
C CYS A 9 -13.69 10.58 25.86
N ALA A 10 -12.73 10.80 26.76
CA ALA A 10 -11.91 12.00 26.74
C ALA A 10 -11.22 12.13 25.37
N GLY A 11 -11.44 13.26 24.70
CA GLY A 11 -10.91 13.55 23.37
C GLY A 11 -11.99 13.68 22.28
N TYR A 12 -12.51 12.56 21.77
CA TYR A 12 -13.25 12.54 20.50
C TYR A 12 -14.77 12.72 20.66
N ARG A 13 -15.35 13.64 19.86
CA ARG A 13 -16.77 14.01 19.91
C ARG A 13 -17.64 13.01 19.14
N LEU A 14 -18.17 11.99 19.83
CA LEU A 14 -19.37 11.28 19.37
C LEU A 14 -20.59 12.22 19.50
N ARG A 15 -21.51 12.22 18.53
CA ARG A 15 -22.80 12.93 18.67
C ARG A 15 -23.83 12.05 19.36
N SER A 16 -24.67 12.64 20.22
CA SER A 16 -25.77 11.93 20.89
C SER A 16 -26.68 11.18 19.92
N VAL A 17 -26.81 11.68 18.69
CA VAL A 17 -27.60 11.06 17.62
C VAL A 17 -27.29 9.57 17.41
N VAL A 18 -26.04 9.13 17.60
CA VAL A 18 -25.69 7.70 17.52
C VAL A 18 -26.39 6.91 18.64
N ASP A 19 -26.23 7.36 19.88
CA ASP A 19 -26.85 6.76 21.06
C ASP A 19 -28.37 6.83 20.98
N ASP A 20 -28.93 7.97 20.55
CA ASP A 20 -30.37 8.22 20.41
C ASP A 20 -31.01 7.26 19.38
N VAL A 21 -30.37 7.08 18.21
CA VAL A 21 -30.84 6.15 17.16
C VAL A 21 -30.78 4.70 17.65
N LEU A 22 -29.64 4.26 18.21
CA LEU A 22 -29.49 2.88 18.67
C LEU A 22 -30.34 2.58 19.91
N PHE A 23 -30.54 3.54 20.81
CA PHE A 23 -31.48 3.44 21.91
C PHE A 23 -32.92 3.29 21.42
N LEU A 24 -33.33 4.05 20.39
CA LEU A 24 -34.66 3.96 19.81
C LEU A 24 -34.88 2.59 19.13
N VAL A 25 -33.93 2.11 18.32
CA VAL A 25 -33.97 0.77 17.73
C VAL A 25 -34.08 -0.30 18.82
N ARG A 26 -33.22 -0.27 19.83
CA ARG A 26 -33.27 -1.20 20.98
C ARG A 26 -34.61 -1.16 21.71
N LYS A 27 -35.18 0.03 21.91
CA LYS A 27 -36.48 0.22 22.58
C LYS A 27 -37.64 -0.35 21.76
N CYS A 28 -37.63 -0.18 20.44
CA CYS A 28 -38.60 -0.77 19.54
C CYS A 28 -38.52 -2.31 19.53
N VAL A 29 -37.32 -2.88 19.41
CA VAL A 29 -37.12 -4.34 19.42
C VAL A 29 -37.52 -4.97 20.76
N ARG A 30 -37.21 -4.32 21.90
CA ARG A 30 -37.65 -4.81 23.22
C ARG A 30 -39.17 -4.75 23.39
N ARG A 31 -39.85 -3.70 22.90
CA ARG A 31 -41.32 -3.61 22.88
C ARG A 31 -41.94 -4.70 21.99
N ALA A 32 -41.36 -4.96 20.82
CA ALA A 32 -41.78 -6.06 19.96
C ALA A 32 -41.57 -7.43 20.64
N THR A 33 -40.48 -7.59 21.41
CA THR A 33 -40.25 -8.82 22.19
C THR A 33 -41.34 -9.02 23.26
N SER A 34 -41.88 -7.94 23.83
CA SER A 34 -43.01 -7.99 24.77
C SER A 34 -44.36 -8.36 24.14
N SER A 35 -44.50 -8.41 22.81
CA SER A 35 -45.75 -8.88 22.18
C SER A 35 -45.84 -10.41 22.10
N GLY A 36 -44.75 -11.13 22.39
CA GLY A 36 -44.66 -12.59 22.26
C GLY A 36 -44.56 -13.11 20.83
N SER A 37 -44.72 -12.27 19.80
CA SER A 37 -44.62 -12.68 18.40
C SER A 37 -43.22 -12.45 17.83
N VAL A 38 -42.56 -13.54 17.41
CA VAL A 38 -41.25 -13.49 16.75
C VAL A 38 -41.31 -12.71 15.44
N ASP A 39 -42.39 -12.83 14.68
CA ASP A 39 -42.57 -12.08 13.42
C ASP A 39 -42.67 -10.56 13.67
N CYS A 40 -43.26 -10.14 14.79
CA CYS A 40 -43.21 -8.72 15.20
C CYS A 40 -41.79 -8.26 15.57
N VAL A 41 -40.98 -9.12 16.23
CA VAL A 41 -39.59 -8.82 16.57
C VAL A 41 -38.75 -8.66 15.30
N CYS A 42 -38.84 -9.61 14.37
CA CYS A 42 -38.15 -9.57 13.08
C CYS A 42 -38.57 -8.34 12.26
N ALA A 43 -39.87 -8.03 12.17
CA ALA A 43 -40.35 -6.84 11.46
C ALA A 43 -39.80 -5.53 12.06
N ALA A 44 -39.80 -5.40 13.38
CA ALA A 44 -39.27 -4.21 14.07
C ALA A 44 -37.75 -4.07 13.91
N LEU A 45 -37.00 -5.19 13.99
CA LEU A 45 -35.55 -5.19 13.84
C LEU A 45 -35.13 -4.89 12.41
N ASN A 46 -35.72 -5.58 11.41
CA ASN A 46 -35.41 -5.37 10.00
C ASN A 46 -35.74 -3.93 9.54
N ASN A 47 -36.79 -3.30 10.09
CA ASN A 47 -37.09 -1.89 9.83
C ASN A 47 -36.01 -0.95 10.41
N GLY A 48 -35.56 -1.21 11.64
CA GLY A 48 -34.46 -0.46 12.26
C GLY A 48 -33.14 -0.61 11.50
N VAL A 49 -32.81 -1.84 11.07
CA VAL A 49 -31.67 -2.15 10.20
C VAL A 49 -31.76 -1.36 8.88
N ALA A 50 -32.91 -1.36 8.22
CA ALA A 50 -33.08 -0.65 6.95
C ALA A 50 -32.85 0.87 7.11
N LEU A 51 -33.31 1.49 8.20
CA LEU A 51 -33.06 2.91 8.49
C LEU A 51 -31.58 3.20 8.79
N LEU A 52 -30.90 2.29 9.50
CA LEU A 52 -29.46 2.37 9.75
C LEU A 52 -28.64 2.25 8.46
N GLU A 53 -29.00 1.30 7.59
CA GLU A 53 -28.29 1.02 6.34
C GLU A 53 -28.53 2.07 5.25
N THR A 54 -29.70 2.73 5.27
CA THR A 54 -30.09 3.74 4.27
C THR A 54 -29.90 5.15 4.82
N THR A 55 -30.87 5.70 5.54
CA THR A 55 -30.91 7.11 5.96
C THR A 55 -29.71 7.49 6.81
N PHE A 56 -29.37 6.70 7.83
CA PHE A 56 -28.28 7.02 8.74
C PHE A 56 -26.91 6.86 8.08
N TYR A 57 -26.68 5.75 7.36
CA TYR A 57 -25.47 5.56 6.56
C TYR A 57 -25.27 6.69 5.55
N GLN A 58 -26.29 7.10 4.81
CA GLN A 58 -26.19 8.18 3.82
C GLN A 58 -25.84 9.54 4.45
N HIS A 59 -26.35 9.83 5.66
CA HIS A 59 -25.95 11.04 6.39
C HIS A 59 -24.45 11.05 6.73
N LEU A 60 -23.93 9.93 7.26
CA LEU A 60 -22.50 9.81 7.56
C LEU A 60 -21.64 9.78 6.28
N PHE A 61 -22.09 9.05 5.26
CA PHE A 61 -21.41 8.94 3.97
C PHE A 61 -21.29 10.29 3.27
N GLY A 62 -22.36 11.08 3.22
CA GLY A 62 -22.33 12.43 2.64
C GLY A 62 -21.29 13.33 3.31
N ALA A 63 -21.20 13.31 4.64
CA ALA A 63 -20.19 14.05 5.40
C ALA A 63 -18.74 13.58 5.11
N VAL A 64 -18.52 12.26 4.99
CA VAL A 64 -17.22 11.70 4.60
C VAL A 64 -16.88 12.01 3.14
N GLN A 65 -17.88 12.02 2.25
CA GLN A 65 -17.74 12.30 0.82
C GLN A 65 -17.44 13.79 0.55
N THR A 66 -18.00 14.72 1.33
CA THR A 66 -17.60 16.13 1.32
C THR A 66 -16.11 16.30 1.67
N GLY A 67 -15.54 15.35 2.41
CA GLY A 67 -14.10 15.26 2.66
C GLY A 67 -13.59 16.22 3.72
N TYR A 68 -12.37 15.96 4.18
CA TYR A 68 -11.63 16.87 5.05
C TYR A 68 -11.16 18.11 4.25
N PRO A 69 -11.20 19.33 4.80
CA PRO A 69 -10.76 20.53 4.08
C PRO A 69 -9.26 20.48 3.76
N SER A 70 -8.91 20.75 2.49
CA SER A 70 -7.52 20.80 2.02
C SER A 70 -6.78 22.03 2.52
N THR A 71 -5.94 21.88 3.55
CA THR A 71 -5.10 22.96 4.10
C THR A 71 -3.75 23.08 3.37
N THR A 72 -3.79 23.40 2.08
CA THR A 72 -2.60 23.96 1.41
C THR A 72 -2.55 25.46 1.67
N PHE A 73 -1.35 26.00 1.99
CA PHE A 73 -1.16 27.41 2.34
C PHE A 73 -1.80 28.38 1.33
N ALA A 74 -1.70 28.08 0.03
CA ALA A 74 -2.35 28.86 -1.02
C ALA A 74 -3.88 28.80 -0.97
N ALA A 75 -4.49 27.64 -0.70
CA ALA A 75 -5.94 27.51 -0.58
C ALA A 75 -6.46 28.20 0.69
N GLU A 76 -5.75 28.05 1.81
CA GLU A 76 -6.10 28.66 3.10
C GLU A 76 -6.01 30.20 3.03
N ALA A 77 -4.97 30.75 2.39
CA ALA A 77 -4.84 32.18 2.15
C ALA A 77 -5.94 32.72 1.21
N LEU A 78 -6.22 32.02 0.10
CA LEU A 78 -7.26 32.43 -0.86
C LEU A 78 -8.66 32.39 -0.23
N GLN A 79 -8.97 31.31 0.50
CA GLN A 79 -10.24 31.14 1.20
C GLN A 79 -10.42 32.16 2.32
N THR A 80 -9.36 32.49 3.06
CA THR A 80 -9.38 33.53 4.10
C THR A 80 -9.64 34.90 3.48
N ALA A 81 -8.97 35.23 2.37
CA ALA A 81 -9.21 36.47 1.63
C ALA A 81 -10.65 36.56 1.08
N GLN A 82 -11.20 35.47 0.53
CA GLN A 82 -12.58 35.41 0.05
C GLN A 82 -13.61 35.52 1.18
N ASN A 83 -13.37 34.86 2.31
CA ASN A 83 -14.25 34.97 3.48
C ASN A 83 -14.23 36.39 4.07
N ALA A 84 -13.06 37.02 4.18
CA ALA A 84 -12.94 38.42 4.59
C ALA A 84 -13.67 39.36 3.62
N TYR A 85 -13.50 39.16 2.30
CA TYR A 85 -14.20 39.95 1.27
C TYR A 85 -15.72 39.82 1.36
N ASN A 86 -16.25 38.60 1.56
CA ASN A 86 -17.68 38.35 1.71
C ASN A 86 -18.26 38.98 2.98
N VAL A 87 -17.53 38.95 4.11
CA VAL A 87 -17.93 39.65 5.35
C VAL A 87 -18.01 41.16 5.13
N ILE A 88 -17.04 41.75 4.43
CA ILE A 88 -16.99 43.19 4.14
C ILE A 88 -18.09 43.63 3.16
N GLN A 89 -18.38 42.84 2.12
CA GLN A 89 -19.37 43.18 1.08
C GLN A 89 -20.82 42.88 1.48
N HIS A 90 -21.06 41.82 2.25
CA HIS A 90 -22.42 41.29 2.47
C HIS A 90 -22.83 41.16 3.95
N GLY A 91 -21.96 41.54 4.90
CA GLY A 91 -22.29 41.60 6.33
C GLY A 91 -22.63 40.25 6.98
N LYS A 92 -22.48 39.14 6.24
CA LYS A 92 -22.69 37.77 6.71
C LYS A 92 -21.39 36.98 6.63
N ALA A 93 -20.94 36.48 7.76
CA ALA A 93 -19.96 35.40 7.78
C ALA A 93 -20.61 34.12 7.20
N SER A 94 -19.86 33.34 6.42
CA SER A 94 -20.29 32.01 6.01
C SER A 94 -20.28 31.10 7.24
N GLU A 95 -21.45 30.61 7.68
CA GLU A 95 -21.54 29.59 8.73
C GLU A 95 -20.85 28.28 8.29
N ALA A 96 -20.83 28.01 6.98
CA ALA A 96 -20.05 26.94 6.37
C ALA A 96 -18.57 27.38 6.20
N GLY A 97 -17.82 27.38 7.29
CA GLY A 97 -16.37 27.55 7.30
C GLY A 97 -15.60 26.22 7.21
N PRO A 98 -14.30 26.23 6.88
CA PRO A 98 -13.48 25.02 6.82
C PRO A 98 -13.41 24.29 8.18
N ASP A 99 -13.51 25.01 9.30
CA ASP A 99 -13.55 24.39 10.64
C ASP A 99 -14.85 23.61 10.89
N LEU A 100 -16.00 24.06 10.37
CA LEU A 100 -17.25 23.30 10.44
C LEU A 100 -17.20 22.05 9.55
N GLN A 101 -16.57 22.15 8.37
CA GLN A 101 -16.32 20.99 7.50
C GLN A 101 -15.39 19.98 8.20
N ARG A 102 -14.31 20.45 8.84
CA ARG A 102 -13.39 19.65 9.65
C ARG A 102 -14.14 18.92 10.77
N GLU A 103 -14.93 19.63 11.57
CA GLU A 103 -15.70 19.03 12.67
C GLU A 103 -16.70 17.99 12.12
N THR A 104 -17.42 18.34 11.05
CA THR A 104 -18.44 17.46 10.45
C THR A 104 -17.83 16.16 9.93
N PHE A 105 -16.68 16.23 9.24
CA PHE A 105 -15.95 15.05 8.77
C PHE A 105 -15.45 14.17 9.92
N LEU A 106 -14.75 14.75 10.90
CA LEU A 106 -14.20 14.01 12.05
C LEU A 106 -15.32 13.35 12.88
N THR A 107 -16.41 14.09 13.10
CA THR A 107 -17.61 13.61 13.78
C THR A 107 -18.25 12.46 13.02
N ALA A 108 -18.39 12.55 11.70
CA ALA A 108 -18.97 11.48 10.88
C ALA A 108 -18.12 10.21 10.90
N ALA A 109 -16.79 10.34 10.78
CA ALA A 109 -15.86 9.20 10.85
C ALA A 109 -15.89 8.50 12.22
N ASN A 110 -15.91 9.28 13.31
CA ASN A 110 -15.99 8.75 14.68
C ASN A 110 -17.36 8.10 14.95
N ASN A 111 -18.45 8.74 14.51
CA ASN A 111 -19.79 8.17 14.61
C ASN A 111 -19.94 6.87 13.81
N ALA A 112 -19.34 6.75 12.62
CA ALA A 112 -19.37 5.52 11.83
C ALA A 112 -18.74 4.36 12.61
N LYS A 113 -17.53 4.56 13.16
CA LYS A 113 -16.85 3.54 13.98
C LYS A 113 -17.61 3.23 15.28
N GLY A 114 -18.02 4.26 16.04
CA GLY A 114 -18.81 4.07 17.25
C GLY A 114 -20.11 3.31 17.01
N THR A 115 -20.84 3.64 15.92
CA THR A 115 -22.05 2.90 15.52
C THR A 115 -21.74 1.44 15.24
N ALA A 116 -20.64 1.14 14.54
CA ALA A 116 -20.27 -0.22 14.19
C ALA A 116 -20.02 -1.11 15.42
N ASP A 117 -19.38 -0.55 16.46
CA ASP A 117 -19.12 -1.25 17.73
C ASP A 117 -20.41 -1.44 18.54
N LEU A 118 -21.20 -0.37 18.67
CA LEU A 118 -22.46 -0.39 19.41
C LEU A 118 -23.53 -1.29 18.77
N LEU A 119 -23.48 -1.52 17.45
CA LEU A 119 -24.33 -2.50 16.76
C LEU A 119 -24.00 -3.94 17.15
N LEU A 120 -22.71 -4.27 17.36
CA LEU A 120 -22.30 -5.59 17.82
C LEU A 120 -22.69 -5.82 19.29
N ASP A 121 -22.61 -4.79 20.12
CA ASP A 121 -23.06 -4.87 21.52
C ASP A 121 -24.59 -4.91 21.64
N LEU A 122 -25.31 -4.22 20.75
CA LEU A 122 -26.77 -4.37 20.61
C LEU A 122 -27.14 -5.81 20.22
N ARG A 123 -26.45 -6.40 19.23
CA ARG A 123 -26.64 -7.80 18.83
C ARG A 123 -26.47 -8.75 20.02
N LYS A 124 -25.31 -8.72 20.69
CA LYS A 124 -25.03 -9.57 21.86
C LYS A 124 -26.08 -9.39 22.96
N GLY A 125 -26.50 -8.15 23.21
CA GLY A 125 -27.53 -7.82 24.19
C GLY A 125 -28.92 -8.35 23.84
N LEU A 126 -29.27 -8.46 22.55
CA LEU A 126 -30.52 -9.08 22.09
C LEU A 126 -30.43 -10.61 22.20
N GLU A 127 -29.35 -11.22 21.72
CA GLU A 127 -29.09 -12.66 21.83
C GLU A 127 -29.16 -13.14 23.29
N GLN A 128 -28.56 -12.39 24.23
CA GLN A 128 -28.60 -12.68 25.67
C GLN A 128 -29.99 -12.48 26.31
N GLU A 129 -30.80 -11.54 25.83
CA GLU A 129 -32.19 -11.40 26.31
C GLU A 129 -33.08 -12.52 25.76
N TRP A 130 -32.86 -12.94 24.50
CA TRP A 130 -33.65 -13.99 23.87
C TRP A 130 -33.32 -15.38 24.40
N SER A 131 -32.07 -15.70 24.74
CA SER A 131 -31.68 -17.02 25.29
C SER A 131 -32.37 -17.40 26.61
N LYS A 132 -32.95 -16.42 27.32
CA LYS A 132 -33.75 -16.60 28.55
C LYS A 132 -35.14 -17.20 28.30
N THR A 133 -35.57 -17.29 27.04
CA THR A 133 -36.89 -17.81 26.65
C THR A 133 -36.70 -18.96 25.67
N GLN A 134 -37.18 -20.14 26.04
CA GLN A 134 -37.17 -21.31 25.16
C GLN A 134 -38.12 -21.05 23.97
N ARG A 135 -37.65 -21.32 22.76
CA ARG A 135 -38.38 -21.14 21.48
C ARG A 135 -38.19 -22.37 20.60
N SER A 136 -39.03 -22.51 19.58
CA SER A 136 -38.80 -23.50 18.53
C SER A 136 -37.54 -23.17 17.70
N GLU A 137 -36.96 -24.18 17.06
CA GLU A 137 -35.79 -24.00 16.17
C GLU A 137 -36.08 -23.03 15.02
N ILE A 138 -37.31 -23.06 14.48
CA ILE A 138 -37.77 -22.18 13.40
C ILE A 138 -37.78 -20.72 13.87
N GLU A 139 -38.30 -20.46 15.07
CA GLU A 139 -38.31 -19.12 15.67
C GLU A 139 -36.90 -18.62 16.01
N ALA A 140 -36.04 -19.50 16.52
CA ALA A 140 -34.64 -19.18 16.79
C ALA A 140 -33.91 -18.79 15.48
N GLY A 141 -34.10 -19.55 14.40
CA GLY A 141 -33.52 -19.25 13.08
C GLY A 141 -34.04 -17.95 12.46
N LYS A 142 -35.32 -17.59 12.67
CA LYS A 142 -35.86 -16.27 12.26
C LYS A 142 -35.16 -15.12 12.99
N LEU A 143 -34.95 -15.26 14.30
CA LEU A 143 -34.28 -14.24 15.12
C LEU A 143 -32.79 -14.12 14.81
N ASP A 144 -32.09 -15.24 14.60
CA ASP A 144 -30.68 -15.26 14.21
C ASP A 144 -30.46 -14.58 12.85
N ASN A 145 -31.30 -14.88 11.85
CA ASN A 145 -31.27 -14.19 10.56
C ASN A 145 -31.50 -12.67 10.75
N ALA A 146 -32.52 -12.25 11.49
CA ALA A 146 -32.81 -10.83 11.71
C ALA A 146 -31.68 -10.09 12.47
N VAL A 147 -31.02 -10.73 13.43
CA VAL A 147 -29.90 -10.12 14.19
C VAL A 147 -28.57 -10.17 13.44
N SER A 148 -28.40 -11.11 12.51
CA SER A 148 -27.21 -11.17 11.64
C SER A 148 -27.04 -9.87 10.83
N GLN A 149 -28.16 -9.25 10.40
CA GLN A 149 -28.17 -8.01 9.63
C GLN A 149 -27.53 -6.81 10.38
N LEU A 150 -27.60 -6.76 11.72
CA LEU A 150 -26.88 -5.76 12.52
C LEU A 150 -25.36 -5.86 12.33
N SER A 151 -24.86 -7.09 12.13
CA SER A 151 -23.45 -7.36 11.88
C SER A 151 -23.04 -6.93 10.47
N ASP A 152 -23.95 -7.00 9.50
CA ASP A 152 -23.72 -6.56 8.13
C ASP A 152 -23.63 -5.04 8.05
N VAL A 153 -24.55 -4.35 8.72
CA VAL A 153 -24.49 -2.88 8.88
C VAL A 153 -23.24 -2.47 9.67
N SER A 154 -22.85 -3.19 10.73
CA SER A 154 -21.59 -2.94 11.46
C SER A 154 -20.37 -3.02 10.52
N ARG A 155 -20.25 -4.06 9.69
CA ARG A 155 -19.17 -4.16 8.68
C ARG A 155 -19.20 -3.01 7.67
N LYS A 156 -20.38 -2.58 7.24
CA LYS A 156 -20.56 -1.42 6.33
C LYS A 156 -20.11 -0.11 6.99
N MET A 157 -20.40 0.07 8.28
CA MET A 157 -19.99 1.24 9.07
C MET A 157 -18.47 1.25 9.37
N HIS A 158 -17.86 0.09 9.65
CA HIS A 158 -16.40 -0.04 9.73
C HIS A 158 -15.73 0.33 8.40
N HIS A 159 -16.25 -0.15 7.27
CA HIS A 159 -15.71 0.19 5.96
C HIS A 159 -15.77 1.70 5.70
N LEU A 160 -16.89 2.36 6.03
CA LEU A 160 -17.01 3.82 5.94
C LEU A 160 -15.97 4.57 6.81
N ALA A 161 -15.73 4.10 8.04
CA ALA A 161 -14.72 4.68 8.91
C ALA A 161 -13.30 4.54 8.31
N SER A 162 -12.96 3.38 7.75
CA SER A 162 -11.69 3.16 7.04
C SER A 162 -11.53 4.07 5.82
N LEU A 163 -12.57 4.20 4.99
CA LEU A 163 -12.58 5.11 3.83
C LEU A 163 -12.36 6.58 4.26
N ALA A 164 -12.91 6.99 5.41
CA ALA A 164 -12.64 8.31 5.97
C ALA A 164 -11.16 8.48 6.34
N MET A 165 -10.52 7.48 6.96
CA MET A 165 -9.10 7.56 7.30
C MET A 165 -8.19 7.56 6.06
N GLU A 166 -8.55 6.82 5.01
CA GLU A 166 -7.87 6.87 3.71
C GLU A 166 -8.00 8.25 3.04
N SER A 167 -9.20 8.83 3.04
CA SER A 167 -9.46 10.18 2.53
C SER A 167 -8.66 11.24 3.31
N LEU A 168 -8.64 11.14 4.65
CA LEU A 168 -7.88 12.02 5.53
C LEU A 168 -6.37 11.95 5.25
N CYS A 169 -5.81 10.74 5.14
CA CYS A 169 -4.40 10.54 4.78
C CYS A 169 -4.07 11.14 3.41
N LYS A 170 -4.93 10.89 2.40
CA LYS A 170 -4.77 11.41 1.04
C LYS A 170 -4.80 12.94 0.97
N THR A 171 -5.61 13.60 1.79
CA THR A 171 -5.77 15.06 1.77
C THR A 171 -4.76 15.79 2.64
N VAL A 172 -4.49 15.30 3.86
CA VAL A 172 -3.65 16.02 4.84
C VAL A 172 -2.20 15.58 4.81
N PHE A 173 -1.95 14.26 4.83
CA PHE A 173 -0.60 13.71 4.99
C PHE A 173 0.12 13.62 3.66
N ARG A 174 -0.51 13.04 2.62
CA ARG A 174 0.14 12.79 1.32
C ARG A 174 0.80 14.02 0.69
N PRO A 175 0.22 15.24 0.67
CA PRO A 175 0.90 16.41 0.12
C PRO A 175 2.16 16.79 0.91
N LYS A 176 2.07 16.77 2.25
CA LYS A 176 3.17 17.13 3.16
C LYS A 176 4.28 16.08 3.13
N LEU A 177 3.93 14.80 3.17
CA LEU A 177 4.85 13.67 2.98
C LEU A 177 5.52 13.76 1.61
N LYS A 178 4.77 14.02 0.54
CA LYS A 178 5.34 14.20 -0.81
C LYS A 178 6.41 15.30 -0.82
N THR A 179 6.09 16.49 -0.30
CA THR A 179 7.04 17.62 -0.25
C THR A 179 8.24 17.31 0.65
N SER A 180 8.03 16.73 1.83
CA SER A 180 9.13 16.39 2.75
C SER A 180 10.03 15.31 2.17
N CYS A 181 9.46 14.29 1.50
CA CYS A 181 10.25 13.27 0.81
C CYS A 181 10.94 13.80 -0.44
N ASP A 182 10.36 14.75 -1.20
CA ASP A 182 11.02 15.28 -2.40
C ASP A 182 12.36 15.97 -2.08
N ALA A 183 12.54 16.55 -0.87
CA ALA A 183 13.82 17.08 -0.41
C ALA A 183 14.93 16.01 -0.26
N TYR A 184 14.57 14.73 -0.14
CA TYR A 184 15.54 13.62 -0.10
C TYR A 184 16.33 13.49 -1.42
N ALA A 185 15.73 13.89 -2.55
CA ALA A 185 16.38 13.84 -3.85
C ALA A 185 17.52 14.86 -4.02
N ASP A 186 17.52 15.91 -3.21
CA ASP A 186 18.52 16.98 -3.25
C ASP A 186 19.76 16.65 -2.36
N ILE A 187 19.68 15.55 -1.58
CA ILE A 187 20.77 15.06 -0.72
C ILE A 187 21.71 14.16 -1.55
N ALA A 188 23.01 14.22 -1.27
CA ALA A 188 23.99 13.37 -1.92
C ALA A 188 23.86 11.91 -1.47
N HIS A 189 23.71 10.98 -2.43
CA HIS A 189 23.61 9.54 -2.19
C HIS A 189 24.79 8.73 -2.76
N THR A 190 25.72 9.40 -3.45
CA THR A 190 27.04 8.87 -3.81
C THR A 190 28.08 9.50 -2.89
N LEU A 191 28.40 8.84 -1.78
CA LEU A 191 29.19 9.41 -0.68
C LEU A 191 30.67 9.03 -0.75
N THR A 192 31.53 9.90 -0.20
CA THR A 192 32.87 9.55 0.28
C THR A 192 32.83 9.17 1.76
N ASP A 193 33.91 8.57 2.28
CA ASP A 193 34.03 8.26 3.72
C ASP A 193 33.92 9.50 4.62
N SER A 194 34.41 10.66 4.15
CA SER A 194 34.28 11.93 4.88
C SER A 194 32.82 12.41 4.96
N GLN A 195 32.09 12.36 3.83
CA GLN A 195 30.68 12.74 3.79
C GLN A 195 29.80 11.77 4.58
N LEU A 196 30.15 10.47 4.59
CA LEU A 196 29.49 9.50 5.45
C LEU A 196 29.69 9.87 6.92
N ALA A 197 30.93 10.14 7.36
CA ALA A 197 31.21 10.56 8.74
C ALA A 197 30.50 11.88 9.14
N GLU A 198 30.35 12.83 8.21
CA GLU A 198 29.54 14.04 8.41
C GLU A 198 28.06 13.69 8.65
N PHE A 199 27.46 12.83 7.82
CA PHE A 199 26.06 12.38 7.97
C PHE A 199 25.85 11.49 9.21
N GLU A 200 26.87 10.75 9.64
CA GLU A 200 26.81 9.95 10.86
C GLU A 200 26.77 10.83 12.13
N ALA A 201 27.42 12.00 12.08
CA ALA A 201 27.49 12.97 13.17
C ALA A 201 26.28 13.91 13.20
N VAL A 202 25.74 14.28 12.04
CA VAL A 202 24.52 15.11 11.90
C VAL A 202 23.65 14.51 10.81
N ASP A 203 22.50 13.95 11.21
CA ASP A 203 21.54 13.38 10.27
C ASP A 203 21.00 14.45 9.29
N PRO A 204 21.07 14.22 7.97
CA PRO A 204 20.65 15.22 6.98
C PRO A 204 19.14 15.19 6.70
N PHE A 205 18.37 14.22 7.21
CA PHE A 205 17.01 13.98 6.75
C PHE A 205 16.06 13.31 7.74
N ILE A 206 16.33 12.07 8.16
CA ILE A 206 15.30 11.18 8.69
C ILE A 206 14.82 11.58 10.09
N GLU A 207 15.67 12.21 10.91
CA GLU A 207 15.29 12.72 12.22
C GLU A 207 14.29 13.87 12.08
N GLN A 208 14.58 14.82 11.19
CA GLN A 208 13.68 15.94 10.90
C GLN A 208 12.39 15.48 10.18
N PHE A 209 12.48 14.47 9.32
CA PHE A 209 11.32 13.83 8.69
C PHE A 209 10.39 13.19 9.75
N ASN A 210 10.95 12.39 10.67
CA ASN A 210 10.19 11.75 11.74
C ASN A 210 9.57 12.79 12.69
N ALA A 211 10.30 13.83 13.09
CA ALA A 211 9.77 14.92 13.91
C ALA A 211 8.63 15.69 13.23
N ASN A 212 8.75 15.94 11.92
CA ASN A 212 7.69 16.58 11.13
C ASN A 212 6.44 15.69 11.00
N LEU A 213 6.62 14.37 10.95
CA LEU A 213 5.53 13.39 10.88
C LEU A 213 4.82 13.26 12.23
N ASP A 214 5.57 13.16 13.33
CA ASP A 214 5.06 13.08 14.69
C ASP A 214 4.14 14.26 15.05
N LYS A 215 4.63 15.48 14.79
CA LYS A 215 3.86 16.72 14.96
C LYS A 215 2.53 16.74 14.18
N GLN A 216 2.47 16.09 13.02
CA GLN A 216 1.23 15.97 12.25
C GLN A 216 0.29 14.93 12.85
N ILE A 217 0.81 13.79 13.26
CA ILE A 217 0.05 12.68 13.86
C ILE A 217 -0.58 13.08 15.19
N ALA A 218 0.18 13.75 16.07
CA ALA A 218 -0.28 14.22 17.38
C ALA A 218 -1.54 15.11 17.31
N SER A 219 -1.73 15.84 16.20
CA SER A 219 -2.94 16.67 16.01
C SER A 219 -4.24 15.87 15.84
N PHE A 220 -4.15 14.57 15.55
CA PHE A 220 -5.30 13.68 15.34
C PHE A 220 -5.58 12.73 16.51
N GLU A 221 -4.61 12.49 17.40
CA GLU A 221 -4.72 11.54 18.51
C GLU A 221 -5.91 11.82 19.44
N SER A 222 -6.08 13.09 19.83
CA SER A 222 -7.14 13.50 20.75
C SER A 222 -8.52 13.64 20.08
N VAL A 223 -8.60 13.77 18.75
CA VAL A 223 -9.87 14.07 18.05
C VAL A 223 -10.50 12.86 17.34
N LEU A 224 -9.77 11.75 17.20
CA LEU A 224 -10.26 10.53 16.57
C LEU A 224 -10.64 9.45 17.59
N HIS A 225 -11.60 8.61 17.22
CA HIS A 225 -11.85 7.33 17.90
C HIS A 225 -10.55 6.50 17.92
N LYS A 226 -10.21 5.83 19.02
CA LYS A 226 -8.93 5.11 19.19
C LYS A 226 -8.59 4.18 18.01
N GLU A 227 -9.57 3.42 17.54
CA GLU A 227 -9.38 2.55 16.37
C GLU A 227 -9.31 3.29 15.03
N ASN A 228 -10.01 4.44 14.87
CA ASN A 228 -9.83 5.29 13.70
C ASN A 228 -8.41 5.87 13.66
N PHE A 229 -7.88 6.30 14.82
CA PHE A 229 -6.50 6.75 14.94
C PHE A 229 -5.51 5.62 14.59
N GLN A 230 -5.71 4.39 15.10
CA GLN A 230 -4.91 3.23 14.71
C GLN A 230 -4.99 2.92 13.20
N THR A 231 -6.18 3.01 12.59
CA THR A 231 -6.33 2.86 11.14
C THR A 231 -5.61 3.97 10.37
N LEU A 232 -5.72 5.23 10.82
CA LEU A 232 -4.99 6.35 10.23
C LEU A 232 -3.48 6.14 10.29
N LEU A 233 -2.93 5.73 11.45
CA LEU A 233 -1.52 5.44 11.63
C LEU A 233 -1.01 4.42 10.60
N LEU A 234 -1.70 3.29 10.42
CA LEU A 234 -1.30 2.26 9.45
C LEU A 234 -1.43 2.73 7.98
N THR A 235 -2.42 3.57 7.68
CA THR A 235 -2.57 4.21 6.37
C THR A 235 -1.44 5.23 6.13
N VAL A 236 -1.04 6.00 7.15
CA VAL A 236 0.10 6.93 7.09
C VAL A 236 1.41 6.16 6.91
N CYS A 237 1.66 5.06 7.65
CA CYS A 237 2.83 4.19 7.40
C CYS A 237 2.90 3.71 5.94
N SER A 238 1.75 3.34 5.36
CA SER A 238 1.66 2.88 3.97
C SER A 238 1.90 4.00 2.94
N GLU A 239 1.55 5.26 3.28
CA GLU A 239 1.82 6.40 2.40
C GLU A 239 3.26 6.93 2.57
N VAL A 240 3.83 6.88 3.77
CA VAL A 240 5.26 7.15 4.03
C VAL A 240 6.13 6.22 3.20
N GLU A 241 5.86 4.92 3.26
CA GLU A 241 6.57 3.90 2.49
C GLU A 241 6.54 4.20 0.99
N ARG A 242 5.35 4.48 0.46
CA ARG A 242 5.13 4.87 -0.94
C ARG A 242 5.85 6.15 -1.34
N GLN A 243 5.90 7.17 -0.47
CA GLN A 243 6.58 8.43 -0.77
C GLN A 243 8.11 8.29 -0.69
N MET A 244 8.64 7.45 0.22
CA MET A 244 10.06 7.12 0.29
C MET A 244 10.52 6.27 -0.89
N GLU A 245 9.81 5.19 -1.26
CA GLU A 245 10.09 4.44 -2.48
C GLU A 245 10.13 5.38 -3.70
N ARG A 246 9.12 6.25 -3.85
CA ARG A 246 9.03 7.18 -4.97
C ARG A 246 10.22 8.14 -5.08
N VAL A 247 10.85 8.55 -3.98
CA VAL A 247 12.02 9.43 -4.04
C VAL A 247 13.33 8.65 -4.17
N ILE A 248 13.48 7.52 -3.47
CA ILE A 248 14.64 6.62 -3.62
C ILE A 248 14.81 6.20 -5.09
N MET A 249 13.71 5.87 -5.78
CA MET A 249 13.70 5.53 -7.22
C MET A 249 14.09 6.68 -8.17
N LYS A 250 14.38 7.89 -7.66
CA LYS A 250 14.97 9.02 -8.42
C LYS A 250 16.45 9.26 -8.11
N CYS A 251 16.97 8.66 -7.04
CA CYS A 251 18.31 8.90 -6.53
C CYS A 251 19.33 7.96 -7.19
N SER A 252 20.61 8.26 -7.02
CA SER A 252 21.72 7.43 -7.48
C SER A 252 22.63 7.12 -6.29
N PHE A 253 22.93 5.85 -6.06
CA PHE A 253 23.64 5.37 -4.87
C PHE A 253 25.01 4.78 -5.23
N ASN A 254 25.95 4.84 -4.30
CA ASN A 254 27.10 3.92 -4.24
C ASN A 254 26.97 3.02 -2.99
N ARG A 255 27.95 2.13 -2.76
CA ARG A 255 27.98 1.26 -1.56
C ARG A 255 27.77 2.01 -0.25
N LEU A 256 28.37 3.19 -0.08
CA LEU A 256 28.28 4.01 1.14
C LEU A 256 26.91 4.67 1.30
N GLY A 257 26.32 5.19 0.21
CA GLY A 257 24.93 5.66 0.22
C GLY A 257 23.92 4.55 0.55
N GLY A 258 24.19 3.32 0.11
CA GLY A 258 23.40 2.14 0.50
C GLY A 258 23.45 1.84 2.01
N LEU A 259 24.60 2.05 2.66
CA LEU A 259 24.74 1.93 4.12
C LEU A 259 23.98 3.04 4.86
N GLN A 260 24.12 4.29 4.40
CA GLN A 260 23.38 5.43 4.97
C GLN A 260 21.87 5.21 4.87
N LEU A 261 21.37 4.79 3.71
CA LEU A 261 19.95 4.48 3.51
C LEU A 261 19.48 3.32 4.42
N ASP A 262 20.30 2.31 4.70
CA ASP A 262 19.96 1.23 5.64
C ASP A 262 19.86 1.74 7.09
N ARG A 263 20.75 2.66 7.50
CA ARG A 263 20.68 3.36 8.80
C ARG A 263 19.40 4.19 8.91
N GLU A 264 19.13 5.04 7.92
CA GLU A 264 17.92 5.89 7.86
C GLU A 264 16.64 5.04 7.88
N PHE A 265 16.61 3.96 7.09
CA PHE A 265 15.49 3.03 7.05
C PHE A 265 15.26 2.34 8.41
N ARG A 266 16.32 1.97 9.14
CA ARG A 266 16.18 1.42 10.50
C ARG A 266 15.59 2.44 11.46
N GLN A 267 16.03 3.70 11.42
CA GLN A 267 15.47 4.78 12.23
C GLN A 267 13.98 5.02 11.90
N LEU A 268 13.63 5.08 10.62
CA LEU A 268 12.24 5.19 10.16
C LEU A 268 11.37 4.00 10.60
N SER A 269 11.85 2.77 10.38
CA SER A 269 11.14 1.54 10.72
C SER A 269 10.94 1.39 12.24
N ALA A 270 11.92 1.81 13.04
CA ALA A 270 11.81 1.89 14.49
C ALA A 270 10.76 2.93 14.92
N TYR A 271 10.79 4.13 14.37
CA TYR A 271 9.79 5.18 14.62
C TYR A 271 8.37 4.72 14.27
N LEU A 272 8.15 4.23 13.04
CA LEU A 272 6.84 3.75 12.58
C LEU A 272 6.33 2.56 13.41
N SER A 273 7.21 1.63 13.81
CA SER A 273 6.86 0.53 14.73
C SER A 273 6.51 1.03 16.13
N GLY A 274 7.15 2.12 16.59
CA GLY A 274 6.91 2.72 17.90
C GLY A 274 5.53 3.37 18.01
N ILE A 275 5.12 4.12 16.97
CA ILE A 275 3.82 4.82 16.97
C ILE A 275 2.64 3.91 16.62
N ALA A 276 2.80 2.97 15.69
CA ALA A 276 1.69 2.20 15.11
C ALA A 276 1.71 0.71 15.48
N GLY A 277 2.73 0.24 16.20
CA GLY A 277 2.89 -1.14 16.63
C GLY A 277 3.44 -2.07 15.56
N TRP A 278 3.45 -3.37 15.85
CA TRP A 278 4.12 -4.40 15.03
C TRP A 278 3.64 -4.44 13.57
N THR A 279 2.35 -4.20 13.31
CA THR A 279 1.75 -4.24 11.96
C THR A 279 2.27 -3.14 11.03
N ALA A 280 2.97 -2.13 11.54
CA ALA A 280 3.72 -1.17 10.72
C ALA A 280 4.86 -1.85 9.93
N ARG A 281 5.48 -2.89 10.48
CA ARG A 281 6.60 -3.62 9.84
C ARG A 281 6.18 -4.28 8.53
N GLU A 282 4.96 -4.81 8.49
CA GLU A 282 4.37 -5.38 7.28
C GLU A 282 4.17 -4.31 6.19
N ARG A 283 3.87 -3.06 6.58
CA ARG A 283 3.77 -1.93 5.64
C ARG A 283 5.13 -1.55 5.08
N CYS A 284 6.19 -1.61 5.88
CA CYS A 284 7.57 -1.31 5.47
C CYS A 284 8.26 -2.46 4.71
N ALA A 285 7.62 -3.62 4.52
CA ALA A 285 8.27 -4.82 3.99
C ALA A 285 8.70 -4.75 2.51
N ARG A 286 8.10 -3.86 1.70
CA ARG A 286 8.54 -3.61 0.32
C ARG A 286 9.76 -2.68 0.30
N LEU A 287 9.69 -1.52 0.93
CA LEU A 287 10.85 -0.63 1.13
C LEU A 287 12.04 -1.36 1.79
N ALA A 288 11.83 -2.25 2.75
CA ALA A 288 12.90 -3.07 3.33
C ALA A 288 13.67 -3.89 2.27
N GLN A 289 12.98 -4.47 1.29
CA GLN A 289 13.61 -5.20 0.18
C GLN A 289 14.36 -4.27 -0.77
N ILE A 290 13.86 -3.05 -0.99
CA ILE A 290 14.52 -2.03 -1.82
C ILE A 290 15.84 -1.60 -1.17
N VAL A 291 15.79 -1.25 0.13
CA VAL A 291 16.96 -0.87 0.93
C VAL A 291 17.98 -2.00 0.96
N ALA A 292 17.56 -3.23 1.22
CA ALA A 292 18.45 -4.38 1.25
C ALA A 292 19.13 -4.65 -0.11
N LEU A 293 18.41 -4.48 -1.24
CA LEU A 293 19.00 -4.57 -2.59
C LEU A 293 19.99 -3.43 -2.89
N LEU A 294 19.77 -2.22 -2.36
CA LEU A 294 20.71 -1.10 -2.49
C LEU A 294 21.94 -1.25 -1.58
N ASN A 295 21.85 -2.08 -0.54
CA ASN A 295 22.90 -2.30 0.46
C ASN A 295 23.82 -3.51 0.15
N VAL A 296 23.68 -4.17 -1.01
CA VAL A 296 24.54 -5.29 -1.43
C VAL A 296 25.95 -4.84 -1.83
N GLU A 297 26.94 -5.69 -1.66
CA GLU A 297 28.31 -5.46 -2.12
C GLU A 297 28.46 -5.69 -3.63
N ASN A 298 27.78 -6.71 -4.17
CA ASN A 298 27.94 -7.15 -5.56
C ASN A 298 26.65 -7.78 -6.14
N VAL A 299 26.70 -8.15 -7.41
CA VAL A 299 25.56 -8.69 -8.16
C VAL A 299 25.22 -10.12 -7.72
N GLU A 300 26.22 -10.89 -7.32
CA GLU A 300 26.09 -12.25 -6.80
C GLU A 300 25.32 -12.25 -5.47
N GLU A 301 25.63 -11.36 -4.53
CA GLU A 301 24.88 -11.19 -3.27
C GLU A 301 23.42 -10.78 -3.54
N ALA A 302 23.17 -9.90 -4.50
CA ALA A 302 21.80 -9.53 -4.88
C ALA A 302 20.97 -10.73 -5.38
N VAL A 303 21.62 -11.69 -6.04
CA VAL A 303 21.00 -12.97 -6.41
C VAL A 303 20.69 -13.79 -5.16
N GLU A 304 21.65 -13.96 -4.24
CA GLU A 304 21.46 -14.77 -3.05
C GLU A 304 20.39 -14.21 -2.10
N LEU A 305 20.38 -12.89 -1.91
CA LEU A 305 19.36 -12.17 -1.13
C LEU A 305 17.95 -12.39 -1.71
N ARG A 306 17.82 -12.40 -3.04
CA ARG A 306 16.52 -12.64 -3.70
C ARG A 306 16.09 -14.11 -3.63
N GLU A 307 17.01 -15.07 -3.69
CA GLU A 307 16.71 -16.48 -3.42
C GLU A 307 16.26 -16.69 -1.96
N ALA A 308 16.97 -16.11 -0.98
CA ALA A 308 16.62 -16.17 0.44
C ALA A 308 15.27 -15.48 0.75
N THR A 309 14.97 -14.38 0.05
CA THR A 309 13.66 -13.72 0.15
C THR A 309 12.55 -14.59 -0.46
N ARG A 310 12.84 -15.42 -1.47
CA ARG A 310 11.86 -16.34 -2.07
C ARG A 310 11.49 -17.52 -1.18
N THR A 311 12.41 -18.01 -0.35
CA THR A 311 12.13 -19.10 0.59
C THR A 311 11.42 -18.62 1.87
N SER A 312 11.36 -17.31 2.10
CA SER A 312 10.58 -16.72 3.20
C SER A 312 9.07 -16.76 2.91
N SER A 313 8.29 -17.33 3.82
CA SER A 313 6.82 -17.39 3.74
C SER A 313 6.10 -16.08 4.06
N ILE A 314 6.85 -15.04 4.49
CA ILE A 314 6.29 -13.86 5.16
C ILE A 314 6.20 -12.64 4.23
N ALA A 315 7.08 -12.52 3.24
CA ALA A 315 7.22 -11.30 2.43
C ALA A 315 6.68 -11.47 1.00
N ARG A 316 5.90 -10.48 0.53
CA ARG A 316 5.58 -10.36 -0.89
C ARG A 316 6.82 -9.87 -1.63
N ILE A 317 7.44 -10.76 -2.39
CA ILE A 317 8.72 -10.54 -3.07
C ILE A 317 8.57 -9.44 -4.13
N LEU A 318 9.57 -8.56 -4.25
CA LEU A 318 9.72 -7.67 -5.39
C LEU A 318 9.73 -8.43 -6.73
N SER A 319 9.05 -7.86 -7.74
CA SER A 319 9.08 -8.41 -9.09
C SER A 319 10.53 -8.42 -9.63
N ALA A 320 10.82 -9.30 -10.59
CA ALA A 320 12.15 -9.37 -11.20
C ALA A 320 12.56 -8.01 -11.81
N SER A 321 11.64 -7.35 -12.50
CA SER A 321 11.85 -6.05 -13.13
C SER A 321 11.95 -4.90 -12.12
N ASP A 322 11.22 -4.93 -11.00
CA ASP A 322 11.41 -3.94 -9.94
C ASP A 322 12.78 -4.09 -9.26
N ALA A 323 13.20 -5.31 -8.93
CA ALA A 323 14.51 -5.56 -8.35
C ALA A 323 15.66 -5.09 -9.26
N ILE A 324 15.52 -5.25 -10.57
CA ILE A 324 16.50 -4.75 -11.55
C ILE A 324 16.52 -3.23 -11.61
N LYS A 325 15.36 -2.55 -11.60
CA LYS A 325 15.30 -1.08 -11.55
C LYS A 325 15.95 -0.52 -10.28
N VAL A 326 15.78 -1.21 -9.14
CA VAL A 326 16.44 -0.84 -7.87
C VAL A 326 17.96 -1.01 -7.99
N LEU A 327 18.44 -2.14 -8.49
CA LEU A 327 19.88 -2.38 -8.69
C LEU A 327 20.50 -1.43 -9.72
N GLN A 328 19.72 -0.91 -10.68
CA GLN A 328 20.17 0.12 -11.62
C GLN A 328 20.41 1.50 -10.99
N LEU A 329 19.93 1.75 -9.76
CA LEU A 329 20.23 2.98 -9.01
C LEU A 329 21.67 2.98 -8.45
N ARG A 330 22.34 1.81 -8.38
CA ARG A 330 23.72 1.69 -7.90
C ARG A 330 24.71 1.94 -9.05
N VAL A 331 25.38 3.09 -9.02
CA VAL A 331 26.28 3.55 -10.10
C VAL A 331 27.59 2.77 -10.20
N ASP A 332 27.95 2.07 -9.12
CA ASP A 332 29.13 1.22 -8.95
C ASP A 332 28.90 -0.24 -9.39
N LEU A 333 27.65 -0.68 -9.58
CA LEU A 333 27.36 -2.02 -10.08
C LEU A 333 27.49 -2.10 -11.62
N PRO A 334 28.13 -3.14 -12.19
CA PRO A 334 28.26 -3.26 -13.64
C PRO A 334 26.89 -3.43 -14.33
N ALA A 335 26.43 -2.39 -15.03
CA ALA A 335 25.11 -2.37 -15.69
C ALA A 335 24.86 -3.57 -16.63
N ALA A 336 25.90 -4.07 -17.30
CA ALA A 336 25.83 -5.25 -18.17
C ALA A 336 25.61 -6.58 -17.41
N LEU A 337 25.94 -6.66 -16.12
CA LEU A 337 25.58 -7.78 -15.25
C LEU A 337 24.15 -7.60 -14.71
N VAL A 338 23.79 -6.38 -14.27
CA VAL A 338 22.44 -6.07 -13.76
C VAL A 338 21.36 -6.33 -14.81
N GLN A 339 21.59 -6.00 -16.09
CA GLN A 339 20.66 -6.34 -17.17
C GLN A 339 20.53 -7.86 -17.40
N LYS A 340 21.60 -8.64 -17.22
CA LYS A 340 21.57 -10.11 -17.37
C LYS A 340 20.79 -10.81 -16.26
N LEU A 341 20.56 -10.14 -15.12
CA LEU A 341 19.70 -10.66 -14.05
C LEU A 341 18.25 -10.87 -14.49
N GLU A 342 17.77 -10.20 -15.55
CA GLU A 342 16.41 -10.39 -16.05
C GLU A 342 16.18 -11.85 -16.48
N LEU A 343 17.11 -12.39 -17.26
CA LEU A 343 17.09 -13.79 -17.69
C LEU A 343 17.23 -14.75 -16.50
N PHE A 344 18.09 -14.42 -15.53
CA PHE A 344 18.24 -15.23 -14.32
C PHE A 344 16.94 -15.23 -13.49
N PHE A 345 16.44 -14.08 -13.08
CA PHE A 345 15.27 -13.94 -12.22
C PHE A 345 13.96 -14.47 -12.81
N LEU A 346 13.86 -14.58 -14.14
CA LEU A 346 12.77 -15.28 -14.83
C LEU A 346 12.98 -16.80 -14.82
N THR A 347 14.21 -17.28 -15.08
CA THR A 347 14.54 -18.72 -15.13
C THR A 347 14.65 -19.40 -13.76
N SER A 348 14.96 -18.67 -12.68
CA SER A 348 14.94 -19.22 -11.29
C SER A 348 13.54 -19.71 -10.84
N SER A 349 12.50 -19.47 -11.64
CA SER A 349 11.17 -20.04 -11.47
C SER A 349 11.12 -21.56 -11.68
N SER A 350 12.16 -22.16 -12.31
CA SER A 350 12.34 -23.61 -12.40
C SER A 350 13.57 -24.05 -11.61
N SER A 351 13.39 -25.07 -10.76
CA SER A 351 14.34 -25.43 -9.68
C SER A 351 15.70 -25.98 -10.13
N GLY A 352 15.87 -26.33 -11.41
CA GLY A 352 17.10 -26.95 -11.93
C GLY A 352 18.20 -25.99 -12.41
N ALA A 353 17.86 -24.75 -12.79
CA ALA A 353 18.77 -23.86 -13.53
C ALA A 353 19.92 -23.25 -12.69
N ASN A 354 19.77 -23.23 -11.36
CA ASN A 354 20.62 -22.45 -10.45
C ASN A 354 22.11 -22.84 -10.44
N SER A 355 22.48 -24.09 -10.75
CA SER A 355 23.89 -24.55 -10.68
C SER A 355 24.73 -24.24 -11.92
N ALA A 356 24.10 -24.10 -13.09
CA ALA A 356 24.79 -23.75 -14.34
C ALA A 356 25.02 -22.24 -14.44
N ILE A 357 24.02 -21.44 -14.05
CA ILE A 357 24.09 -19.98 -14.18
C ILE A 357 25.04 -19.38 -13.13
N ARG A 358 25.14 -19.94 -11.91
CA ARG A 358 26.19 -19.56 -10.94
C ARG A 358 27.61 -19.72 -11.51
N ARG A 359 27.87 -20.80 -12.27
CA ARG A 359 29.16 -21.01 -12.98
C ARG A 359 29.36 -19.99 -14.10
N MET A 360 28.29 -19.61 -14.80
CA MET A 360 28.33 -18.62 -15.87
C MET A 360 28.68 -17.22 -15.35
N ILE A 361 28.05 -16.79 -14.25
CA ILE A 361 28.33 -15.49 -13.62
C ILE A 361 29.78 -15.46 -13.11
N SER A 362 30.22 -16.49 -12.37
CA SER A 362 31.61 -16.62 -11.91
C SER A 362 32.64 -16.61 -13.04
N ARG A 363 32.34 -17.22 -14.20
CA ARG A 363 33.19 -17.13 -15.40
C ARG A 363 33.22 -15.72 -16.00
N ILE A 364 32.10 -14.98 -15.99
CA ILE A 364 32.03 -13.62 -16.53
C ILE A 364 32.75 -12.61 -15.63
N SER A 365 32.60 -12.70 -14.29
CA SER A 365 33.34 -11.85 -13.36
C SER A 365 34.86 -12.13 -13.41
N ALA A 366 35.27 -13.40 -13.51
CA ALA A 366 36.67 -13.77 -13.72
C ALA A 366 37.27 -13.25 -15.05
N LEU A 367 36.48 -13.21 -16.14
CA LEU A 367 36.91 -12.67 -17.43
C LEU A 367 37.10 -11.15 -17.40
N ASN A 368 36.32 -10.42 -16.61
CA ASN A 368 36.37 -8.95 -16.60
C ASN A 368 37.56 -8.37 -15.81
N SER A 369 38.22 -9.18 -14.97
CA SER A 369 39.44 -8.79 -14.25
C SER A 369 40.72 -8.89 -15.09
N ASN A 370 40.69 -9.49 -16.29
CA ASN A 370 41.87 -9.72 -17.13
C ASN A 370 41.63 -9.31 -18.60
N TYR A 371 41.76 -8.01 -18.86
CA TYR A 371 41.85 -7.38 -20.19
C TYR A 371 40.61 -7.44 -21.12
N LEU A 372 40.57 -6.46 -22.03
CA LEU A 372 39.54 -6.19 -23.05
C LEU A 372 39.06 -7.46 -23.81
N ALA A 373 37.95 -8.06 -23.36
CA ALA A 373 37.39 -9.25 -23.99
C ALA A 373 36.59 -8.91 -25.27
N SER A 374 37.13 -9.34 -26.43
CA SER A 374 36.46 -9.27 -27.73
C SER A 374 35.08 -9.98 -27.73
N PRO A 375 34.06 -9.48 -28.47
CA PRO A 375 32.76 -10.13 -28.60
C PRO A 375 32.79 -11.60 -29.05
N VAL A 376 33.91 -12.04 -29.66
CA VAL A 376 34.13 -13.43 -30.09
C VAL A 376 34.31 -14.38 -28.91
N LEU A 377 34.99 -13.96 -27.84
CA LEU A 377 35.22 -14.78 -26.63
C LEU A 377 33.91 -15.06 -25.88
N ILE A 378 33.02 -14.06 -25.81
CA ILE A 378 31.69 -14.21 -25.20
C ILE A 378 30.84 -15.22 -26.00
N LYS A 379 30.92 -15.22 -27.34
CA LYS A 379 30.25 -16.22 -28.18
C LYS A 379 30.78 -17.64 -27.99
N LEU A 380 32.09 -17.81 -27.79
CA LEU A 380 32.70 -19.12 -27.53
C LEU A 380 32.24 -19.73 -26.19
N CYS A 381 32.15 -18.93 -25.12
CA CYS A 381 31.64 -19.40 -23.82
C CYS A 381 30.15 -19.76 -23.83
N LEU A 382 29.35 -19.19 -24.74
CA LEU A 382 27.92 -19.48 -24.89
C LEU A 382 27.63 -20.77 -25.68
N GLY A 383 28.60 -21.29 -26.44
CA GLY A 383 28.39 -22.40 -27.37
C GLY A 383 28.50 -23.82 -26.78
N TRP A 384 28.99 -23.99 -25.54
CA TRP A 384 29.48 -25.29 -25.05
C TRP A 384 28.76 -25.90 -23.84
N ASP A 385 27.82 -25.21 -23.18
CA ASP A 385 27.16 -25.70 -21.94
C ASP A 385 25.62 -25.74 -22.04
N CYS A 386 25.07 -26.17 -23.20
CA CYS A 386 23.66 -26.53 -23.37
C CYS A 386 23.46 -28.04 -23.58
N VAL A 387 23.92 -28.85 -22.61
CA VAL A 387 23.51 -30.26 -22.47
C VAL A 387 22.80 -30.42 -21.13
N ILE A 388 21.48 -30.20 -21.13
CA ILE A 388 20.62 -30.54 -19.99
C ILE A 388 20.55 -32.08 -19.94
N ARG A 389 21.15 -32.67 -18.90
CA ARG A 389 20.95 -34.09 -18.58
C ARG A 389 19.82 -34.19 -17.56
N ASP A 390 18.73 -34.85 -17.93
CA ASP A 390 17.75 -35.33 -16.96
C ASP A 390 18.37 -36.40 -16.03
N GLY A 391 17.80 -36.54 -14.84
CA GLY A 391 18.33 -37.33 -13.72
C GLY A 391 18.49 -38.85 -13.93
N ALA A 392 18.30 -39.35 -15.16
CA ALA A 392 18.55 -40.73 -15.57
C ALA A 392 19.67 -40.88 -16.63
N GLY A 393 20.35 -39.80 -17.01
CA GLY A 393 21.63 -39.86 -17.74
C GLY A 393 21.57 -40.30 -19.21
N ARG A 394 20.47 -40.06 -19.92
CA ARG A 394 20.39 -40.24 -21.39
C ARG A 394 20.42 -38.89 -22.11
N LEU A 395 21.01 -38.88 -23.30
CA LEU A 395 21.00 -37.73 -24.22
C LEU A 395 19.69 -37.71 -25.01
N SER A 396 19.07 -36.54 -25.15
CA SER A 396 17.92 -36.32 -26.03
C SER A 396 18.33 -35.44 -27.22
N ASP A 397 18.52 -36.05 -28.39
CA ASP A 397 18.73 -35.33 -29.64
C ASP A 397 17.42 -34.72 -30.12
N THR A 398 17.15 -33.45 -29.79
CA THR A 398 16.15 -32.63 -30.49
C THR A 398 16.32 -31.15 -30.13
N LEU A 399 17.03 -30.40 -30.98
CA LEU A 399 16.79 -28.98 -31.31
C LEU A 399 17.89 -28.48 -32.28
N SER A 400 17.76 -28.87 -33.55
CA SER A 400 18.60 -28.38 -34.65
C SER A 400 17.75 -27.63 -35.68
N SER A 401 18.33 -26.58 -36.27
CA SER A 401 17.80 -25.73 -37.36
C SER A 401 16.77 -24.63 -37.02
N SER A 402 17.28 -23.47 -36.60
CA SER A 402 16.96 -22.17 -37.21
C SER A 402 17.68 -21.03 -36.47
N LEU A 403 18.77 -20.51 -37.05
CA LEU A 403 19.39 -19.17 -36.83
C LEU A 403 20.85 -19.13 -37.39
N LEU A 404 21.03 -19.46 -38.68
CA LEU A 404 22.32 -19.31 -39.37
C LEU A 404 22.14 -18.83 -40.83
N THR A 405 21.87 -17.54 -41.01
CA THR A 405 22.22 -16.78 -42.24
C THR A 405 22.27 -15.28 -41.95
N SER A 406 23.47 -14.73 -41.71
CA SER A 406 23.78 -13.31 -42.02
C SER A 406 25.24 -12.94 -41.71
N SER A 407 26.03 -12.75 -42.77
CA SER A 407 27.25 -11.92 -42.87
C SER A 407 27.83 -12.10 -44.30
N PRO A 408 28.60 -11.14 -44.89
CA PRO A 408 28.96 -9.80 -44.40
C PRO A 408 28.75 -8.63 -45.39
N ILE A 409 28.64 -7.42 -44.82
CA ILE A 409 29.22 -6.10 -45.20
C ILE A 409 29.59 -5.79 -46.70
N SER A 410 28.80 -4.87 -47.29
CA SER A 410 29.19 -3.65 -48.06
C SER A 410 29.33 -3.58 -49.61
N THR A 411 28.69 -2.50 -50.12
CA THR A 411 29.11 -1.52 -51.18
C THR A 411 28.70 -1.65 -52.67
N VAL A 412 28.21 -0.49 -53.18
CA VAL A 412 28.18 0.04 -54.58
C VAL A 412 27.04 -0.32 -55.56
N ALA A 413 26.31 0.76 -55.93
CA ALA A 413 25.67 1.12 -57.21
C ALA A 413 24.43 0.40 -57.83
N SER A 414 23.37 1.22 -57.93
CA SER A 414 22.64 1.60 -59.16
C SER A 414 21.51 0.74 -59.78
N SER A 415 20.44 1.48 -60.12
CA SER A 415 19.44 1.24 -61.20
C SER A 415 18.35 0.17 -61.00
N GLY A 416 17.16 0.41 -61.59
CA GLY A 416 16.24 -0.67 -61.98
C GLY A 416 14.78 -0.65 -61.47
N TYR A 417 13.98 0.30 -61.96
CA TYR A 417 12.56 0.19 -62.37
C TYR A 417 11.66 -1.06 -62.01
N VAL A 418 10.41 -0.75 -61.60
CA VAL A 418 9.12 -1.36 -62.06
C VAL A 418 8.47 -2.58 -61.32
N SER A 419 7.47 -2.25 -60.49
CA SER A 419 6.02 -2.61 -60.56
C SER A 419 5.45 -4.05 -60.46
N ARG A 420 4.32 -4.15 -59.70
CA ARG A 420 3.21 -5.16 -59.75
C ARG A 420 3.62 -6.61 -59.34
N SER A 421 2.76 -7.55 -58.91
CA SER A 421 1.40 -7.64 -58.31
C SER A 421 1.17 -9.13 -57.93
N GLY A 422 0.28 -9.60 -57.05
CA GLY A 422 -0.82 -9.04 -56.23
C GLY A 422 -1.68 -10.20 -55.66
N CYS A 423 -2.87 -9.93 -55.08
CA CYS A 423 -3.90 -10.92 -54.64
C CYS A 423 -3.53 -11.88 -53.47
N ASN A 424 -4.18 -11.75 -52.30
CA ASN A 424 -5.45 -12.40 -51.87
C ASN A 424 -5.32 -13.87 -51.41
N ASN A 425 -5.45 -14.13 -50.09
CA ASN A 425 -6.69 -14.66 -49.50
C ASN A 425 -6.60 -14.92 -47.97
N LYS A 426 -7.75 -14.76 -47.28
CA LYS A 426 -8.01 -15.37 -45.94
C LYS A 426 -8.44 -16.84 -46.14
N PRO A 427 -8.43 -17.71 -45.11
CA PRO A 427 -9.70 -17.91 -44.40
C PRO A 427 -9.65 -18.27 -42.90
N LYS A 428 -10.72 -17.85 -42.20
CA LYS A 428 -11.52 -18.52 -41.15
C LYS A 428 -10.85 -19.25 -39.95
N TRP A 429 -11.38 -18.91 -38.77
CA TRP A 429 -11.29 -19.67 -37.52
C TRP A 429 -12.58 -20.46 -37.26
N LEU A 430 -12.42 -21.64 -36.66
CA LEU A 430 -13.36 -22.50 -35.90
C LEU A 430 -12.48 -23.08 -34.77
N THR A 431 -12.92 -23.29 -33.53
CA THR A 431 -14.27 -23.20 -32.92
C THR A 431 -14.12 -22.71 -31.48
#